data_AF-A0A1Q9MQX5-F1
#
_entry.id   AF-A0A1Q9MQX5-F1
#
_cell.length_a   1.000
_cell.length_b   1.000
_cell.length_c   1.000
_cell.angle_alpha   90.00
_cell.angle_beta   90.00
_cell.angle_gamma   90.00
#
_symmetry.space_group_name_H-M   'P 1'
#
loop_
_entity.id
_entity.type
_entity.pdbx_description
1 polymer ?
#
loop_
_entity_poly.entity_id
_entity_poly.type
_entity_poly.pdbx_seq_one_letter_code
_entity_poly.pdbx_strand_id
1 'polypeptide(L)'
;MSVVKLPDKGELDKLVANLTLHLGRKVSQQDVLTACIRLASTHLEELERFFGKIKPLSKTRVAEILKMGEDFEYVTKGTIDEDLYGDGT
;
A
#
# COMPACT_ATOMS: atom_id res chain seq x y z
N MET A 1 -13.64 1.67 -7.07
CA MET A 1 -12.43 0.91 -7.45
C MET A 1 -11.39 1.91 -7.93
N SER A 2 -10.23 2.01 -7.27
CA SER A 2 -9.14 2.84 -7.79
C SER A 2 -8.58 2.17 -9.04
N VAL A 3 -8.49 2.92 -10.14
CA VAL A 3 -7.89 2.42 -11.38
C VAL A 3 -6.39 2.58 -11.25
N VAL A 4 -5.72 1.53 -10.79
CA VAL A 4 -4.25 1.48 -10.80
C VAL A 4 -3.81 1.33 -12.25
N LYS A 5 -3.22 2.39 -12.81
CA LYS A 5 -2.59 2.32 -14.13
C LYS A 5 -1.31 1.51 -14.00
N LEU A 6 -1.34 0.28 -14.50
CA LEU A 6 -0.14 -0.55 -14.69
C LEU A 6 0.60 -0.03 -15.94
N PRO A 7 1.74 0.67 -15.78
CA PRO A 7 2.49 1.19 -16.92
C PRO A 7 3.00 0.06 -17.82
N ASP A 8 3.38 -1.08 -17.25
CA ASP A 8 4.02 -2.20 -17.94
C ASP A 8 3.05 -3.35 -18.25
N LYS A 9 1.85 -3.04 -18.74
CA LYS A 9 0.82 -4.05 -19.06
C LYS A 9 1.34 -5.14 -20.01
N GLY A 10 2.18 -4.77 -20.98
CA GLY A 10 2.76 -5.72 -21.93
C GLY A 10 3.71 -6.76 -21.29
N GLU A 11 4.41 -6.39 -20.22
CA GLU A 11 5.25 -7.33 -19.47
C GLU A 11 4.42 -8.29 -18.63
N LEU A 12 3.30 -7.82 -18.07
CA LEU A 12 2.34 -8.69 -17.40
C LEU A 12 1.74 -9.72 -18.37
N ASP A 13 1.41 -9.31 -19.59
CA ASP A 13 0.90 -10.22 -20.63
C ASP A 13 1.92 -11.31 -21.00
N LYS A 14 3.20 -10.94 -21.16
CA LYS A 14 4.28 -11.90 -21.41
C LYS A 14 4.46 -12.87 -20.24
N LEU A 15 4.41 -12.37 -19.00
CA LEU A 15 4.52 -13.19 -17.80
C LEU A 15 3.38 -14.21 -17.71
N VAL A 16 2.14 -13.77 -17.97
CA VAL A 16 0.95 -14.64 -18.02
C VAL A 16 1.09 -15.71 -19.10
N ALA A 17 1.56 -15.34 -20.30
CA ALA A 17 1.77 -16.28 -21.39
C ALA A 17 2.82 -17.34 -21.02
N ASN A 18 3.97 -16.91 -20.47
CA ASN A 18 5.01 -17.82 -20.01
C ASN A 18 4.49 -18.77 -18.93
N LEU A 19 3.80 -18.25 -17.90
CA LEU A 19 3.23 -19.09 -16.85
C LEU A 19 2.19 -20.07 -17.38
N THR A 20 1.36 -19.66 -18.33
CA THR A 20 0.37 -20.52 -18.96
C THR A 20 1.03 -21.68 -19.70
N LEU A 21 2.11 -21.42 -20.44
CA LEU A 21 2.87 -22.44 -21.16
C LEU A 21 3.57 -23.42 -20.19
N HIS A 22 4.16 -22.91 -19.11
CA HIS A 22 4.89 -23.75 -18.14
C HIS A 22 3.97 -24.58 -17.26
N LEU A 23 2.81 -24.04 -16.88
CA LEU A 23 1.85 -24.72 -15.99
C LEU A 23 0.87 -25.63 -16.77
N GLY A 24 0.84 -25.52 -18.10
CA GLY A 24 -0.09 -26.29 -18.95
C GLY A 24 -1.57 -25.93 -18.73
N ARG A 25 -1.86 -24.79 -18.08
CA ARG A 25 -3.22 -24.32 -17.82
C ARG A 25 -3.31 -22.82 -17.98
N LYS A 26 -4.48 -22.32 -18.39
CA LYS A 26 -4.75 -20.89 -18.51
C LYS A 26 -4.68 -20.24 -17.12
N VAL A 27 -3.85 -19.20 -16.99
CA VAL A 27 -3.76 -18.36 -15.79
C VAL A 27 -4.27 -16.97 -16.13
N SER A 28 -5.11 -16.38 -15.28
CA SER A 28 -5.56 -15.00 -15.50
C SER A 28 -4.53 -13.98 -14.99
N GLN A 29 -4.55 -12.76 -15.53
CA GLN A 29 -3.73 -11.66 -15.00
C GLN A 29 -3.97 -11.44 -13.50
N GLN A 30 -5.22 -11.57 -13.04
CA GLN A 30 -5.58 -11.40 -11.64
C GLN A 30 -4.97 -12.49 -10.75
N ASP A 31 -4.93 -13.73 -11.22
CA ASP A 31 -4.28 -14.83 -10.50
C ASP A 31 -2.78 -14.59 -10.37
N VAL A 32 -2.14 -14.13 -11.45
CA VAL A 32 -0.70 -13.80 -11.44
C VAL A 32 -0.43 -12.67 -10.45
N LEU A 33 -1.19 -11.58 -10.49
CA LEU A 33 -1.02 -10.47 -9.53
C LEU A 33 -1.25 -10.92 -8.08
N THR A 34 -2.27 -11.75 -7.84
CA THR A 34 -2.55 -12.31 -6.51
C THR A 34 -1.39 -13.17 -6.02
N ALA A 35 -0.83 -14.02 -6.89
CA ALA A 35 0.33 -14.84 -6.57
C ALA A 35 1.56 -13.97 -6.29
N CYS A 36 1.81 -12.92 -7.08
CA CYS A 36 2.91 -11.98 -6.86
C CYS A 36 2.80 -11.29 -5.50
N ILE A 37 1.59 -10.84 -5.11
CA ILE A 37 1.38 -10.23 -3.79
C ILE A 37 1.73 -11.22 -2.68
N ARG A 38 1.25 -12.47 -2.78
CA ARG A 38 1.53 -13.51 -1.77
C ARG A 38 3.02 -13.85 -1.69
N LEU A 39 3.70 -13.98 -2.84
CA LEU A 39 5.13 -14.23 -2.90
C LEU A 39 5.93 -13.05 -2.35
N ALA A 40 5.54 -11.83 -2.69
CA ALA A 40 6.18 -10.62 -2.17
C ALA A 40 6.03 -10.50 -0.65
N SER A 41 4.89 -10.93 -0.08
CA SER A 41 4.70 -10.98 1.37
C SER A 41 5.62 -11.98 2.07
N THR A 42 6.02 -13.08 1.42
CA THR A 42 6.97 -14.04 2.00
C THR A 42 8.43 -13.65 1.75
N HIS A 43 8.70 -12.85 0.70
CA HIS A 43 10.03 -12.40 0.28
C HIS A 43 10.18 -10.88 0.39
N LEU A 44 9.78 -10.31 1.53
CA LEU A 44 9.72 -8.86 1.72
C LEU A 44 11.09 -8.20 1.52
N GLU A 45 12.16 -8.81 2.03
CA GLU A 45 13.53 -8.27 1.89
C GLU A 45 13.97 -8.15 0.42
N GLU A 46 13.58 -9.09 -0.43
CA GLU A 46 13.89 -9.07 -1.87
C GLU A 46 13.08 -7.98 -2.57
N LEU A 47 11.82 -7.81 -2.17
CA LEU A 47 10.96 -6.74 -2.66
C LEU A 47 11.51 -5.37 -2.26
N GLU A 48 11.95 -5.19 -1.02
CA GLU A 48 12.58 -3.96 -0.53
C GLU A 48 13.81 -3.59 -1.36
N ARG A 49 14.66 -4.58 -1.70
CA ARG A 49 15.81 -4.37 -2.58
C ARG A 49 15.41 -3.89 -3.97
N PHE A 50 14.26 -4.33 -4.49
CA PHE A 50 13.74 -3.92 -5.79
C PHE A 50 13.31 -2.44 -5.79
N PHE A 51 12.80 -1.94 -4.66
CA PHE A 51 12.54 -0.51 -4.47
C PHE A 51 13.80 0.33 -4.20
N GLY A 52 14.97 -0.31 -4.14
CA GLY A 52 16.27 0.33 -3.95
C GLY A 52 16.67 0.51 -2.48
N LYS A 53 17.83 1.15 -2.23
CA LYS A 53 18.25 1.53 -0.87
C LYS A 53 17.38 2.69 -0.37
N ILE A 54 16.12 2.40 -0.05
CA ILE A 54 15.35 3.29 0.80
C ILE A 54 16.12 3.35 2.12
N LYS A 55 16.61 4.52 2.51
CA LYS A 55 17.19 4.72 3.84
C LYS A 55 16.12 4.24 4.83
N PRO A 56 16.37 3.22 5.66
CA PRO A 56 15.40 2.82 6.67
C PRO A 56 15.07 4.04 7.51
N LEU A 57 13.77 4.32 7.68
CA LEU A 57 13.30 5.40 8.54
C LEU A 57 13.94 5.19 9.92
N SER A 58 14.56 6.23 10.48
CA SER A 58 15.12 6.13 11.83
C SER A 58 13.99 5.78 12.80
N LYS A 59 14.32 5.05 13.88
CA LYS A 59 13.34 4.70 14.92
C LYS A 59 12.61 5.95 15.46
N THR A 60 13.30 7.10 15.52
CA THR A 60 12.70 8.40 15.84
C THR A 60 11.64 8.84 14.84
N ARG A 61 11.90 8.72 13.53
CA ARG A 61 10.95 9.11 12.49
C ARG A 61 9.74 8.17 12.42
N VAL A 62 9.94 6.88 12.69
CA VAL A 62 8.83 5.91 12.81
C VAL A 62 7.93 6.26 13.98
N ALA A 63 8.52 6.58 15.14
CA ALA A 63 7.75 7.02 16.32
C ALA A 63 7.00 8.33 16.07
N GLU A 64 7.59 9.30 15.37
CA GLU A 64 6.91 10.54 14.96
C GLU A 64 5.71 10.26 14.03
N ILE A 65 5.86 9.39 13.03
CA ILE A 65 4.77 9.08 12.10
C ILE A 65 3.61 8.36 12.80
N LEU A 66 3.92 7.44 13.71
CA LEU A 66 2.91 6.75 14.52
C LEU A 66 2.18 7.76 15.42
N LYS A 67 2.93 8.66 16.08
CA LYS A 67 2.36 9.71 16.92
C LYS A 67 1.52 10.72 16.13
N MET A 68 1.90 11.07 14.90
CA MET A 68 1.10 11.93 14.02
C MET A 68 -0.24 11.28 13.62
N GLY A 69 -0.31 9.95 13.57
CA GLY A 69 -1.58 9.23 13.39
C GLY A 69 -2.46 9.24 14.64
N GLU A 70 -1.85 9.35 15.82
CA GLU A 70 -2.52 9.47 17.13
C GLU A 70 -2.89 10.92 17.47
N ASP A 71 -2.17 11.93 16.96
CA ASP A 71 -2.39 13.37 17.16
C ASP A 71 -3.68 13.91 16.48
N PHE A 72 -4.58 13.03 16.02
CA PHE A 72 -5.99 13.36 15.77
C PHE A 72 -6.82 13.47 17.06
N GLU A 73 -6.19 13.60 18.22
CA GLU A 73 -6.86 14.03 19.45
C GLU A 73 -7.21 15.52 19.37
N TYR A 74 -8.33 15.80 18.69
CA TYR A 74 -9.01 17.09 18.81
C TYR A 74 -9.50 17.23 20.25
N VAL A 75 -8.72 17.91 21.09
CA VAL A 75 -9.12 18.22 22.47
C VAL A 75 -10.07 19.40 22.41
N THR A 76 -11.37 19.13 22.49
CA THR A 76 -12.38 20.18 22.63
C THR A 76 -12.17 20.89 23.96
N LYS A 77 -12.15 22.23 23.97
CA LYS A 77 -12.12 22.99 25.23
C LYS A 77 -13.51 23.11 25.86
N GLY A 78 -14.55 22.65 25.16
CA GLY A 78 -15.94 22.57 25.58
C GLY A 78 -16.69 21.40 24.91
N THR A 79 -17.98 21.59 24.61
CA THR A 79 -18.75 20.60 23.86
C THR A 79 -18.36 20.59 22.38
N ILE A 80 -18.43 19.42 21.72
CA ILE A 80 -18.06 19.27 20.30
C ILE A 80 -18.84 20.25 19.41
N ASP A 81 -20.08 20.58 19.78
CA ASP A 81 -20.93 21.50 19.02
C ASP A 81 -20.46 22.96 19.10
N GLU A 82 -19.92 23.43 20.24
CA GLU A 82 -19.40 24.80 20.39
C GLU A 82 -18.13 25.02 19.53
N ASP A 83 -17.25 24.03 19.47
CA ASP A 83 -15.99 24.12 18.72
C ASP A 83 -16.21 23.99 17.19
N LEU A 84 -17.25 23.27 16.75
CA LEU A 84 -17.54 23.07 15.32
C LEU A 84 -18.48 24.13 14.72
N TYR A 85 -19.43 24.65 15.49
CA TYR A 85 -20.45 25.58 14.99
C TYR A 85 -20.29 27.02 15.51
N GLY A 86 -19.44 27.25 16.52
CA GLY A 86 -19.31 28.54 17.21
C GLY A 86 -20.54 28.87 18.06
N ASP A 87 -20.39 29.76 19.05
CA ASP A 87 -21.50 30.21 19.89
C ASP A 87 -22.61 30.79 18.99
N GLY A 88 -23.69 30.01 18.85
CA GLY A 88 -24.85 30.39 18.06
C GLY A 88 -25.54 31.60 18.68
N THR A 89 -25.38 32.76 18.06
CA THR A 89 -26.37 33.85 18.11
C THR A 89 -27.45 33.63 17.08
#